data_AF-A0A6N7Y1F7-F1
#
_entry.id   AF-A0A6N7Y1F7-F1
#
_cell.length_a   1.000
_cell.length_b   1.000
_cell.length_c   1.000
_cell.angle_alpha   90.00
_cell.angle_beta   90.00
_cell.angle_gamma   90.00
#
_symmetry.space_group_name_H-M   'P 1'
#
loop_
_entity.id
_entity.type
_entity.pdbx_description
1 polymer ?
#
loop_
_entity_poly.entity_id
_entity_poly.type
_entity_poly.pdbx_seq_one_letter_code
_entity_poly.pdbx_strand_id
1 'polypeptide(L)'
;MIHIFYLKEISEILLSHNPSDVVKYKILTNFSSYDSNSEVMIDLRRKLNCSKWVQSIKNEQHCDGSWGRFHSQDFRVKQKYKTTESVLLYLYALGLKRGDEIIDKACIHMENMLSDLSLWPDAWEGNKWFKPAVPLFITSRLALFNSENPHYIENCLKWIYILQNSFQNGLYDSSQIDNISKKVLGVNIHGKYIGLNSINNIILFAHIKDKIPVDIQRQYLHWLHSYPETIFYTNTRLYEKPELIRNTKELSSWIHTMSVLSLFDGFYDEFNDEIEWLINRRGEDGLWDFGAALSSCKLSDNWRTNLNRKIDHTTYVLEILYNASK
;
A
#
# COMPACT_ATOMS: atom_id res chain seq x y z
N MET A 1 -3.44 -24.27 2.15
CA MET A 1 -4.00 -23.60 3.34
C MET A 1 -2.84 -23.18 4.24
N ILE A 2 -2.62 -21.87 4.39
CA ILE A 2 -1.57 -21.34 5.27
C ILE A 2 -2.01 -21.57 6.72
N HIS A 3 -1.27 -22.39 7.46
CA HIS A 3 -1.65 -22.73 8.82
C HIS A 3 -1.25 -21.59 9.77
N ILE A 4 -2.18 -21.02 10.55
CA ILE A 4 -1.88 -19.88 11.46
C ILE A 4 -0.71 -20.17 12.42
N PHE A 5 -0.56 -21.42 12.87
CA PHE A 5 0.58 -21.82 13.71
C PHE A 5 1.95 -21.61 13.03
N TYR A 6 2.02 -21.76 11.71
CA TYR A 6 3.24 -21.54 10.93
C TYR A 6 3.65 -20.05 10.94
N LEU A 7 2.68 -19.13 10.87
CA LEU A 7 2.95 -17.69 10.94
C LEU A 7 3.40 -17.26 12.34
N LYS A 8 2.87 -17.92 13.37
CA LYS A 8 3.29 -17.71 14.76
C LYS A 8 4.74 -18.14 14.98
N GLU A 9 5.13 -19.32 14.48
CA GLU A 9 6.51 -19.82 14.58
C GLU A 9 7.51 -18.84 13.95
N ILE A 10 7.22 -18.35 12.73
CA ILE A 10 8.11 -17.37 12.07
C ILE A 10 8.18 -16.06 12.86
N SER A 11 7.04 -15.62 13.43
CA SER A 11 7.02 -14.43 14.29
C SER A 11 7.90 -14.58 15.53
N GLU A 12 7.89 -15.76 16.15
CA GLU A 12 8.76 -16.09 17.29
C GLU A 12 10.25 -16.13 16.88
N ILE A 13 10.58 -16.70 15.72
CA ILE A 13 11.94 -16.67 15.15
C ILE A 13 12.40 -15.22 14.96
N LEU A 14 11.59 -14.36 14.35
CA LEU A 14 11.93 -12.95 14.15
C LEU A 14 12.18 -12.23 15.47
N LEU A 15 11.32 -12.43 16.48
CA LEU A 15 11.47 -11.80 17.80
C LEU A 15 12.73 -12.29 18.54
N SER A 16 13.13 -13.55 18.36
CA SER A 16 14.34 -14.12 18.96
C SER A 16 15.63 -13.44 18.50
N HIS A 17 15.63 -12.84 17.31
CA HIS A 17 16.75 -12.06 16.77
C HIS A 17 16.83 -10.62 17.29
N ASN A 18 15.98 -10.25 18.26
CA ASN A 18 15.91 -8.92 18.86
C ASN A 18 15.84 -7.80 17.79
N PRO A 19 14.80 -7.78 16.94
CA PRO A 19 14.73 -6.87 15.81
C PRO A 19 14.48 -5.42 16.27
N SER A 20 14.49 -4.47 15.32
CA SER A 20 14.19 -3.07 15.62
C SER A 20 12.79 -2.91 16.24
N ASP A 21 12.58 -1.82 16.98
CA ASP A 21 11.28 -1.56 17.62
C ASP A 21 10.15 -1.43 16.60
N VAL A 22 10.44 -0.97 15.38
CA VAL A 22 9.48 -0.93 14.26
C VAL A 22 9.01 -2.35 13.89
N VAL A 23 9.97 -3.27 13.73
CA VAL A 23 9.65 -4.66 13.36
C VAL A 23 8.92 -5.36 14.50
N LYS A 24 9.38 -5.18 15.76
CA LYS A 24 8.68 -5.73 16.94
C LYS A 24 7.23 -5.22 17.00
N TYR A 25 7.05 -3.92 16.81
CA TYR A 25 5.72 -3.31 16.82
C TYR A 25 4.82 -3.91 15.73
N LYS A 26 5.32 -4.07 14.49
CA LYS A 26 4.56 -4.72 13.42
C LYS A 26 4.22 -6.17 13.73
N ILE A 27 5.18 -6.96 14.20
CA ILE A 27 4.95 -8.38 14.52
C ILE A 27 3.87 -8.53 15.60
N LEU A 28 3.98 -7.75 16.66
CA LEU A 28 3.06 -7.84 17.79
C LEU A 28 1.67 -7.26 17.48
N THR A 29 1.59 -6.24 16.62
CA THR A 29 0.30 -5.64 16.21
C THR A 29 -0.43 -6.51 15.19
N ASN A 30 0.32 -7.08 14.23
CA ASN A 30 -0.29 -7.71 13.05
C ASN A 30 -0.43 -9.22 13.20
N PHE A 31 0.49 -9.90 13.89
CA PHE A 31 0.59 -11.37 13.86
C PHE A 31 0.41 -12.02 15.23
N SER A 32 0.31 -11.22 16.28
CA SER A 32 0.17 -11.71 17.65
C SER A 32 -1.12 -11.16 18.26
N SER A 33 -1.82 -11.96 19.07
CA SER A 33 -3.05 -11.54 19.76
C SER A 33 -2.78 -10.61 20.96
N TYR A 34 -1.77 -9.74 20.86
CA TYR A 34 -1.40 -8.83 21.94
C TYR A 34 -2.44 -7.73 22.10
N ASP A 35 -2.83 -7.47 23.34
CA ASP A 35 -3.65 -6.31 23.66
C ASP A 35 -2.89 -5.02 23.34
N SER A 36 -3.46 -4.20 22.46
CA SER A 36 -2.93 -2.90 22.07
C SER A 36 -2.77 -1.93 23.24
N ASN A 37 -3.49 -2.15 24.34
CA ASN A 37 -3.44 -1.34 25.56
C ASN A 37 -2.44 -1.86 26.61
N SER A 38 -1.74 -2.97 26.32
CA SER A 38 -0.71 -3.48 27.22
C SER A 38 0.46 -2.48 27.34
N GLU A 39 1.12 -2.46 28.50
CA GLU A 39 2.29 -1.60 28.74
C GLU A 39 3.41 -1.82 27.70
N VAL A 40 3.58 -3.06 27.24
CA VAL A 40 4.52 -3.43 26.18
C VAL A 40 4.20 -2.72 24.87
N MET A 41 2.92 -2.73 24.45
CA MET A 41 2.50 -2.07 23.21
C MET A 41 2.59 -0.55 23.31
N ILE A 42 2.27 0.02 24.47
CA ILE A 42 2.43 1.47 24.73
C ILE A 42 3.91 1.87 24.65
N ASP A 43 4.80 1.10 25.26
CA ASP A 43 6.25 1.35 25.22
C ASP A 43 6.81 1.21 23.79
N LEU A 44 6.44 0.16 23.06
CA LEU A 44 6.84 -0.03 21.67
C LEU A 44 6.33 1.10 20.78
N ARG A 45 5.11 1.59 21.00
CA ARG A 45 4.57 2.75 20.27
C ARG A 45 5.40 4.01 20.52
N ARG A 46 5.83 4.24 21.76
CA ARG A 46 6.75 5.34 22.11
C ARG A 46 8.09 5.19 21.40
N LYS A 47 8.65 3.97 21.37
CA LYS A 47 9.93 3.67 20.71
C LYS A 47 9.86 3.77 19.19
N LEU A 48 8.76 3.35 18.56
CA LEU A 48 8.50 3.53 17.13
C LEU A 48 8.62 5.01 16.74
N ASN A 49 8.02 5.89 17.53
CA ASN A 49 8.10 7.33 17.31
C ASN A 49 9.53 7.86 17.40
N CYS A 50 10.41 7.22 18.17
CA CYS A 50 11.83 7.56 18.28
C CYS A 50 12.73 6.85 17.26
N SER A 51 12.18 5.99 16.39
CA SER A 51 12.98 5.24 15.41
C SER A 51 13.69 6.18 14.43
N LYS A 52 14.84 5.74 13.92
CA LYS A 52 15.68 6.53 13.02
C LYS A 52 14.92 7.01 11.78
N TRP A 53 14.09 6.13 11.22
CA TRP A 53 13.32 6.46 10.01
C TRP A 53 12.22 7.47 10.30
N VAL A 54 11.45 7.29 11.37
CA VAL A 54 10.40 8.24 11.75
C VAL A 54 10.98 9.61 12.07
N GLN A 55 12.05 9.67 12.88
CA GLN A 55 12.72 10.93 13.21
C GLN A 55 13.30 11.61 11.96
N SER A 56 13.91 10.84 11.05
CA SER A 56 14.42 11.40 9.81
C SER A 56 13.32 11.97 8.92
N ILE A 57 12.16 11.32 8.81
CA ILE A 57 11.02 11.82 8.03
C ILE A 57 10.41 13.05 8.70
N LYS A 58 10.24 13.01 10.03
CA LYS A 58 9.69 14.11 10.82
C LYS A 58 10.50 15.40 10.65
N ASN A 59 11.83 15.29 10.63
CA ASN A 59 12.73 16.45 10.49
C ASN A 59 12.67 17.14 9.11
N GLU A 60 12.12 16.47 8.09
CA GLU A 60 11.94 17.05 6.75
C GLU A 60 10.47 17.41 6.45
N GLN A 61 9.56 17.24 7.42
CA GLN A 61 8.15 17.61 7.23
C GLN A 61 8.00 19.14 7.22
N HIS A 62 7.32 19.66 6.21
CA HIS A 62 7.00 21.08 6.12
C HIS A 62 5.94 21.49 7.16
N CYS A 63 5.79 22.80 7.40
CA CYS A 63 4.80 23.31 8.36
C CYS A 63 3.36 22.99 7.98
N ASP A 64 3.09 22.82 6.69
CA ASP A 64 1.79 22.42 6.16
C ASP A 64 1.53 20.91 6.29
N GLY A 65 2.52 20.10 6.68
CA GLY A 65 2.41 18.64 6.81
C GLY A 65 2.94 17.83 5.62
N SER A 66 3.39 18.48 4.54
CA SER A 66 3.87 17.85 3.30
C SER A 66 5.37 17.49 3.30
N TRP A 67 5.80 16.78 2.25
CA TRP A 67 7.21 16.56 1.89
C TRP A 67 7.43 16.84 0.40
N GLY A 68 7.88 18.06 0.08
CA GLY A 68 8.01 18.52 -1.31
C GLY A 68 6.68 18.55 -2.07
N ARG A 69 6.73 18.15 -3.34
CA ARG A 69 5.54 17.98 -4.18
C ARG A 69 4.73 16.75 -3.74
N PHE A 70 3.48 16.68 -4.15
CA PHE A 70 2.63 15.56 -3.77
C PHE A 70 2.97 14.29 -4.53
N HIS A 71 2.97 14.33 -5.87
CA HIS A 71 3.05 13.15 -6.74
C HIS A 71 4.33 13.09 -7.59
N SER A 72 4.71 14.22 -8.17
CA SER A 72 5.85 14.37 -9.08
C SER A 72 7.13 14.71 -8.32
N GLN A 73 8.24 14.08 -8.71
CA GLN A 73 9.54 14.37 -8.12
C GLN A 73 10.12 15.68 -8.67
N ASP A 74 10.59 16.57 -7.78
CA ASP A 74 11.44 17.69 -8.19
C ASP A 74 12.91 17.37 -7.93
N PHE A 75 13.63 16.95 -8.98
CA PHE A 75 15.05 16.61 -8.89
C PHE A 75 15.97 17.82 -8.62
N ARG A 76 15.46 19.04 -8.77
CA ARG A 76 16.22 20.27 -8.49
C ARG A 76 16.33 20.51 -6.99
N VAL A 77 15.39 20.00 -6.22
CA VAL A 77 15.38 20.13 -4.75
C VAL A 77 16.17 18.97 -4.13
N LYS A 78 17.23 19.33 -3.38
CA LYS A 78 18.07 18.38 -2.64
C LYS A 78 17.42 17.99 -1.30
N GLN A 79 16.22 17.43 -1.35
CA GLN A 79 15.57 16.79 -0.20
C GLN A 79 15.72 15.26 -0.28
N LYS A 80 15.72 14.59 0.88
CA LYS A 80 15.87 13.13 0.95
C LYS A 80 14.57 12.45 0.55
N TYR A 81 13.44 12.97 1.05
CA TYR A 81 12.12 12.45 0.78
C TYR A 81 11.47 13.27 -0.34
N LYS A 82 11.30 12.68 -1.53
CA LYS A 82 11.01 13.45 -2.75
C LYS A 82 9.55 13.87 -2.92
N THR A 83 8.61 13.09 -2.39
CA THR A 83 7.18 13.36 -2.57
C THR A 83 6.39 12.97 -1.33
N THR A 84 5.34 13.74 -1.02
CA THR A 84 4.39 13.44 0.06
C THR A 84 3.80 12.04 -0.12
N GLU A 85 3.43 11.67 -1.35
CA GLU A 85 2.85 10.36 -1.68
C GLU A 85 3.76 9.20 -1.26
N SER A 86 5.05 9.26 -1.62
CA SER A 86 6.02 8.20 -1.27
C SER A 86 6.29 8.12 0.23
N VAL A 87 6.27 9.25 0.93
CA VAL A 87 6.48 9.30 2.38
C VAL A 87 5.32 8.69 3.12
N LEU A 88 4.09 8.97 2.71
CA LEU A 88 2.89 8.43 3.35
C LEU A 88 2.86 6.90 3.27
N LEU A 89 3.22 6.32 2.12
CA LEU A 89 3.38 4.87 1.98
C LEU A 89 4.45 4.33 2.93
N TYR A 90 5.57 5.05 3.09
CA TYR A 90 6.64 4.61 3.98
C TYR A 90 6.22 4.70 5.46
N LEU A 91 5.58 5.79 5.88
CA LEU A 91 5.07 5.93 7.26
C LEU A 91 4.01 4.88 7.58
N TYR A 92 3.11 4.59 6.63
CA TYR A 92 2.16 3.48 6.75
C TYR A 92 2.89 2.14 6.93
N ALA A 93 3.90 1.87 6.09
CA ALA A 93 4.70 0.65 6.20
C ALA A 93 5.43 0.50 7.54
N LEU A 94 5.87 1.62 8.16
CA LEU A 94 6.47 1.66 9.51
C LEU A 94 5.45 1.45 10.64
N GLY A 95 4.13 1.43 10.36
CA GLY A 95 3.07 1.22 11.34
C GLY A 95 2.53 2.51 11.98
N LEU A 96 2.79 3.67 11.38
CA LEU A 96 2.19 4.92 11.83
C LEU A 96 0.74 5.01 11.38
N LYS A 97 -0.08 5.75 12.14
CA LYS A 97 -1.51 5.91 11.93
C LYS A 97 -2.00 7.28 12.42
N ARG A 98 -3.27 7.60 12.18
CA ARG A 98 -3.94 8.75 12.79
C ARG A 98 -3.75 8.77 14.31
N GLY A 99 -3.61 9.97 14.86
CA GLY A 99 -3.19 10.20 16.24
C GLY A 99 -1.67 10.34 16.42
N ASP A 100 -0.86 9.92 15.44
CA ASP A 100 0.53 10.36 15.38
C ASP A 100 0.59 11.76 14.77
N GLU A 101 1.20 12.71 15.47
CA GLU A 101 1.28 14.13 15.06
C GLU A 101 1.73 14.32 13.59
N ILE A 102 2.71 13.54 13.15
CA ILE A 102 3.24 13.58 11.78
C ILE A 102 2.20 13.16 10.73
N ILE A 103 1.37 12.17 11.04
CA ILE A 103 0.30 11.68 10.17
C ILE A 103 -0.87 12.65 10.19
N ASP A 104 -1.24 13.17 11.36
CA ASP A 104 -2.36 14.08 11.49
C ASP A 104 -2.14 15.37 10.69
N LYS A 105 -0.94 15.96 10.76
CA LYS A 105 -0.57 17.11 9.92
C LYS A 105 -0.69 16.80 8.43
N ALA A 106 -0.12 15.69 7.98
CA ALA A 106 -0.13 15.31 6.56
C ALA A 106 -1.54 15.02 6.05
N CYS A 107 -2.39 14.43 6.87
CA CYS A 107 -3.75 14.15 6.47
C CYS A 107 -4.65 15.40 6.50
N ILE A 108 -4.48 16.31 7.47
CA ILE A 108 -5.16 17.62 7.46
C ILE A 108 -4.81 18.39 6.18
N HIS A 109 -3.53 18.38 5.78
CA HIS A 109 -3.08 18.95 4.51
C HIS A 109 -3.81 18.36 3.30
N MET A 110 -3.88 17.03 3.22
CA MET A 110 -4.58 16.31 2.16
C MET A 110 -6.09 16.58 2.14
N GLU A 111 -6.73 16.68 3.31
CA GLU A 111 -8.15 16.99 3.45
C GLU A 111 -8.45 18.42 2.98
N ASN A 112 -7.55 19.36 3.28
CA ASN A 112 -7.62 20.73 2.74
C ASN A 112 -7.45 20.74 1.22
N MET A 113 -6.50 19.97 0.67
CA MET A 113 -6.32 19.86 -0.79
C MET A 113 -7.54 19.24 -1.49
N LEU A 114 -8.21 18.25 -0.89
CA LEU A 114 -9.46 17.71 -1.45
C LEU A 114 -10.59 18.74 -1.45
N SER A 115 -10.62 19.63 -0.46
CA SER A 115 -11.62 20.69 -0.35
C SER A 115 -11.34 21.84 -1.32
N ASP A 116 -10.06 22.15 -1.54
CA ASP A 116 -9.59 23.16 -2.48
C ASP A 116 -8.37 22.67 -3.27
N LEU A 117 -8.63 22.20 -4.50
CA LEU A 117 -7.59 21.72 -5.40
C LEU A 117 -6.61 22.82 -5.85
N SER A 118 -6.88 24.10 -5.59
CA SER A 118 -5.90 25.17 -5.86
C SER A 118 -4.63 25.05 -5.00
N LEU A 119 -4.72 24.31 -3.88
CA LEU A 119 -3.61 23.98 -3.00
C LEU A 119 -2.69 22.87 -3.55
N TRP A 120 -3.02 22.27 -4.69
CA TRP A 120 -2.23 21.21 -5.31
C TRP A 120 -0.80 21.69 -5.62
N PRO A 121 0.25 21.05 -5.06
CA PRO A 121 1.62 21.57 -5.14
C PRO A 121 2.35 21.21 -6.44
N ASP A 122 1.78 20.35 -7.28
CA ASP A 122 2.41 19.93 -8.54
C ASP A 122 1.93 20.76 -9.72
N ALA A 123 2.72 20.75 -10.79
CA ALA A 123 2.30 21.37 -12.05
C ALA A 123 1.10 20.61 -12.64
N TRP A 124 0.14 21.37 -13.16
CA TRP A 124 -1.00 20.80 -13.89
C TRP A 124 -0.53 20.25 -15.24
N GLU A 125 -0.69 18.94 -15.45
CA GLU A 125 -0.43 18.35 -16.76
C GLU A 125 -1.56 18.68 -17.74
N GLY A 126 -1.21 18.91 -19.01
CA GLY A 126 -2.16 19.27 -20.06
C GLY A 126 -3.08 18.13 -20.52
N ASN A 127 -2.88 16.89 -20.03
CA ASN A 127 -3.75 15.78 -20.42
C ASN A 127 -5.07 15.83 -19.65
N LYS A 128 -6.16 15.44 -20.31
CA LYS A 128 -7.52 15.51 -19.74
C LYS A 128 -7.73 14.66 -18.49
N TRP A 129 -6.88 13.65 -18.24
CA TRP A 129 -7.01 12.73 -17.12
C TRP A 129 -6.40 13.26 -15.83
N PHE A 130 -5.45 14.20 -15.91
CA PHE A 130 -4.67 14.62 -14.75
C PHE A 130 -5.51 15.32 -13.70
N LYS A 131 -6.36 16.26 -14.13
CA LYS A 131 -7.26 16.96 -13.20
C LYS A 131 -8.23 16.00 -12.47
N PRO A 132 -8.87 15.03 -13.14
CA PRO A 132 -9.59 13.94 -12.48
C PRO A 132 -8.71 12.97 -11.64
N ALA A 133 -7.42 12.84 -11.94
CA ALA A 133 -6.49 11.97 -11.22
C ALA A 133 -6.13 12.50 -9.83
N VAL A 134 -6.00 13.82 -9.70
CA VAL A 134 -5.52 14.45 -8.46
C VAL A 134 -6.34 14.04 -7.23
N PRO A 135 -7.69 14.08 -7.23
CA PRO A 135 -8.47 13.58 -6.11
C PRO A 135 -8.24 12.10 -5.81
N LEU A 136 -7.99 11.25 -6.82
CA LEU A 136 -7.67 9.83 -6.61
C LEU A 136 -6.32 9.66 -5.90
N PHE A 137 -5.29 10.41 -6.30
CA PHE A 137 -3.98 10.36 -5.65
C PHE A 137 -4.10 10.70 -4.16
N ILE A 138 -4.82 11.78 -3.84
CA ILE A 138 -5.02 12.21 -2.45
C ILE A 138 -5.88 11.20 -1.68
N THR A 139 -7.04 10.80 -2.23
CA THR A 139 -7.99 9.89 -1.58
C THR A 139 -7.35 8.54 -1.29
N SER A 140 -6.58 7.98 -2.23
CA SER A 140 -5.90 6.69 -2.02
C SER A 140 -4.89 6.73 -0.86
N ARG A 141 -4.27 7.88 -0.57
CA ARG A 141 -3.35 8.02 0.56
C ARG A 141 -4.06 8.31 1.87
N LEU A 142 -5.16 9.05 1.85
CA LEU A 142 -6.04 9.20 3.00
C LEU A 142 -6.67 7.86 3.44
N ALA A 143 -6.90 6.93 2.50
CA ALA A 143 -7.43 5.61 2.79
C ALA A 143 -6.50 4.76 3.69
N LEU A 144 -5.17 4.93 3.56
CA LEU A 144 -4.19 4.30 4.45
C LEU A 144 -4.41 4.65 5.94
N PHE A 145 -5.04 5.80 6.19
CA PHE A 145 -5.17 6.41 7.50
C PHE A 145 -6.63 6.66 7.91
N ASN A 146 -7.61 6.03 7.24
CA ASN A 146 -9.02 6.08 7.60
C ASN A 146 -9.56 7.51 7.82
N SER A 147 -9.35 8.41 6.86
CA SER A 147 -9.94 9.75 6.93
C SER A 147 -11.48 9.69 7.04
N GLU A 148 -12.04 10.62 7.81
CA GLU A 148 -13.49 10.81 7.94
C GLU A 148 -13.96 12.10 7.27
N ASN A 149 -13.08 12.78 6.52
CA ASN A 149 -13.41 14.03 5.86
C ASN A 149 -14.54 13.82 4.82
N PRO A 150 -15.55 14.71 4.74
CA PRO A 150 -16.67 14.56 3.81
C PRO A 150 -16.26 14.46 2.34
N HIS A 151 -15.26 15.24 1.89
CA HIS A 151 -14.78 15.17 0.50
C HIS A 151 -14.01 13.87 0.23
N TYR A 152 -13.28 13.33 1.21
CA TYR A 152 -12.70 11.99 1.11
C TYR A 152 -13.79 10.93 0.93
N ILE A 153 -14.84 10.96 1.77
CA ILE A 153 -15.95 10.01 1.69
C ILE A 153 -16.66 10.11 0.32
N GLU A 154 -16.92 11.32 -0.16
CA GLU A 154 -17.52 11.56 -1.48
C GLU A 154 -16.68 10.94 -2.61
N ASN A 155 -15.36 11.13 -2.58
CA ASN A 155 -14.46 10.54 -3.57
C ASN A 155 -14.43 9.01 -3.48
N CYS A 156 -14.45 8.43 -2.28
CA CYS A 156 -14.57 6.98 -2.10
C CYS A 156 -15.85 6.43 -2.76
N LEU A 157 -16.99 7.08 -2.50
CA LEU A 157 -18.28 6.66 -3.07
C LEU A 157 -18.30 6.73 -4.61
N LYS A 158 -17.67 7.76 -5.20
CA LYS A 158 -17.52 7.88 -6.66
C LYS A 158 -16.77 6.67 -7.24
N TRP A 159 -15.64 6.29 -6.63
CA TRP A 159 -14.83 5.17 -7.11
C TRP A 159 -15.47 3.81 -6.85
N ILE A 160 -16.14 3.61 -5.71
CA ILE A 160 -16.95 2.40 -5.44
C ILE A 160 -18.04 2.26 -6.50
N TYR A 161 -18.75 3.35 -6.82
CA TYR A 161 -19.78 3.34 -7.85
C TYR A 161 -19.22 2.97 -9.22
N ILE A 162 -18.06 3.52 -9.62
CA ILE A 162 -17.38 3.14 -10.86
C ILE A 162 -17.02 1.64 -10.84
N LEU A 163 -16.43 1.15 -9.75
CA LEU A 163 -16.04 -0.25 -9.60
C LEU A 163 -17.23 -1.19 -9.74
N GLN A 164 -18.28 -0.99 -8.95
CA GLN A 164 -19.48 -1.84 -8.96
C GLN A 164 -20.14 -1.89 -10.33
N ASN A 165 -20.27 -0.74 -11.01
CA ASN A 165 -20.86 -0.72 -12.33
C ASN A 165 -19.94 -1.34 -13.40
N SER A 166 -18.62 -1.40 -13.19
CA SER A 166 -17.72 -2.07 -14.12
C SER A 166 -17.91 -3.59 -14.13
N PHE A 167 -18.56 -4.13 -13.10
CA PHE A 167 -18.76 -5.56 -12.84
C PHE A 167 -20.24 -5.94 -12.72
N GLN A 168 -21.16 -5.06 -13.13
CA GLN A 168 -22.60 -5.26 -12.91
C GLN A 168 -23.14 -6.56 -13.54
N ASN A 169 -22.52 -7.02 -14.62
CA ASN A 169 -22.90 -8.25 -15.33
C ASN A 169 -22.05 -9.47 -14.94
N GLY A 170 -21.27 -9.38 -13.85
CA GLY A 170 -20.39 -10.46 -13.38
C GLY A 170 -19.00 -10.49 -14.03
N LEU A 171 -18.79 -9.73 -15.10
CA LEU A 171 -17.52 -9.60 -15.82
C LEU A 171 -17.19 -8.13 -16.04
N TYR A 172 -15.89 -7.84 -16.17
CA TYR A 172 -15.41 -6.50 -16.48
C TYR A 172 -15.89 -6.03 -17.87
N ASP A 173 -16.56 -4.88 -17.93
CA ASP A 173 -17.00 -4.26 -19.18
C ASP A 173 -16.29 -2.92 -19.43
N SER A 174 -15.42 -2.90 -20.45
CA SER A 174 -14.64 -1.71 -20.84
C SER A 174 -15.47 -0.58 -21.45
N SER A 175 -16.63 -0.88 -22.03
CA SER A 175 -17.55 0.13 -22.56
C SER A 175 -18.40 0.73 -21.46
N GLN A 176 -18.85 -0.11 -20.52
CA GLN A 176 -19.61 0.33 -19.35
C GLN A 176 -18.78 1.25 -18.46
N ILE A 177 -17.54 0.87 -18.14
CA ILE A 177 -16.65 1.70 -17.32
C ILE A 177 -16.41 3.08 -17.95
N ASP A 178 -16.13 3.16 -19.25
CA ASP A 178 -15.86 4.43 -19.92
C ASP A 178 -17.10 5.33 -19.95
N ASN A 179 -18.29 4.73 -20.08
CA ASN A 179 -19.56 5.45 -20.00
C ASN A 179 -19.82 6.00 -18.59
N ILE A 180 -19.64 5.19 -17.55
CA ILE A 180 -19.86 5.61 -16.16
C ILE A 180 -18.79 6.61 -15.72
N SER A 181 -17.51 6.34 -15.98
CA SER A 181 -16.43 7.25 -15.59
C SER A 181 -16.56 8.60 -16.29
N LYS A 182 -17.03 8.65 -17.55
CA LYS A 182 -17.30 9.92 -18.23
C LYS A 182 -18.42 10.71 -17.56
N LYS A 183 -19.43 10.05 -17.01
CA LYS A 183 -20.52 10.70 -16.25
C LYS A 183 -20.04 11.19 -14.87
N VAL A 184 -19.22 10.39 -14.18
CA VAL A 184 -18.81 10.65 -12.79
C VAL A 184 -17.59 11.57 -12.70
N LEU A 185 -16.61 11.38 -13.59
CA LEU A 185 -15.30 12.05 -13.58
C LEU A 185 -15.12 13.01 -14.76
N GLY A 186 -16.04 13.03 -15.73
CA GLY A 186 -15.90 13.80 -16.97
C GLY A 186 -14.96 13.20 -18.01
N VAL A 187 -14.32 12.05 -17.70
CA VAL A 187 -13.33 11.40 -18.57
C VAL A 187 -13.51 9.89 -18.62
N ASN A 188 -13.10 9.30 -19.75
CA ASN A 188 -13.03 7.86 -19.93
C ASN A 188 -11.70 7.33 -19.35
N ILE A 189 -11.70 6.17 -18.69
CA ILE A 189 -10.57 5.72 -17.85
C ILE A 189 -10.01 4.35 -18.23
N HIS A 190 -10.67 3.59 -19.09
CA HIS A 190 -10.17 2.29 -19.53
C HIS A 190 -8.82 2.43 -20.24
N GLY A 191 -7.84 1.62 -19.83
CA GLY A 191 -6.49 1.64 -20.38
C GLY A 191 -5.72 2.95 -20.09
N LYS A 192 -6.12 3.72 -19.07
CA LYS A 192 -5.45 4.95 -18.64
C LYS A 192 -4.89 4.81 -17.24
N TYR A 193 -3.92 5.64 -16.89
CA TYR A 193 -3.23 5.59 -15.60
C TYR A 193 -4.12 5.82 -14.36
N ILE A 194 -5.32 6.38 -14.56
CA ILE A 194 -6.37 6.52 -13.54
C ILE A 194 -7.41 5.40 -13.58
N GLY A 195 -7.27 4.43 -14.47
CA GLY A 195 -8.17 3.29 -14.60
C GLY A 195 -8.10 2.36 -13.40
N LEU A 196 -8.98 1.35 -13.36
CA LEU A 196 -9.06 0.44 -12.22
C LEU A 196 -7.81 -0.42 -12.03
N ASN A 197 -6.93 -0.55 -13.03
CA ASN A 197 -5.63 -1.23 -12.91
C ASN A 197 -4.49 -0.28 -12.44
N SER A 198 -4.84 0.84 -11.82
CA SER A 198 -3.89 1.77 -11.19
C SER A 198 -3.63 1.38 -9.75
N ILE A 199 -2.38 1.42 -9.30
CA ILE A 199 -2.04 1.15 -7.89
C ILE A 199 -2.81 2.05 -6.92
N ASN A 200 -3.17 3.27 -7.33
CA ASN A 200 -3.96 4.18 -6.50
C ASN A 200 -5.40 3.69 -6.28
N ASN A 201 -6.02 3.11 -7.30
CA ASN A 201 -7.33 2.47 -7.15
C ASN A 201 -7.22 1.18 -6.33
N ILE A 202 -6.20 0.36 -6.56
CA ILE A 202 -5.95 -0.86 -5.78
C ILE A 202 -5.78 -0.53 -4.29
N ILE A 203 -4.96 0.46 -3.95
CA ILE A 203 -4.79 0.95 -2.56
C ILE A 203 -6.12 1.48 -2.02
N LEU A 204 -6.81 2.34 -2.76
CA LEU A 204 -8.09 2.89 -2.31
C LEU A 204 -9.08 1.78 -1.95
N PHE A 205 -9.32 0.86 -2.87
CA PHE A 205 -10.29 -0.22 -2.71
C PHE A 205 -9.91 -1.21 -1.62
N ALA A 206 -8.62 -1.57 -1.51
CA ALA A 206 -8.14 -2.47 -0.48
C ALA A 206 -8.39 -1.92 0.94
N HIS A 207 -8.21 -0.61 1.12
CA HIS A 207 -8.38 0.06 2.39
C HIS A 207 -9.83 0.44 2.72
N ILE A 208 -10.74 0.37 1.75
CA ILE A 208 -12.19 0.58 1.96
C ILE A 208 -12.99 -0.69 1.66
N LYS A 209 -12.35 -1.86 1.65
CA LYS A 209 -12.94 -3.13 1.20
C LYS A 209 -14.26 -3.46 1.88
N ASP A 210 -14.42 -3.10 3.15
CA ASP A 210 -15.65 -3.34 3.93
C ASP A 210 -16.88 -2.58 3.37
N LYS A 211 -16.65 -1.59 2.51
CA LYS A 211 -17.70 -0.86 1.77
C LYS A 211 -17.97 -1.43 0.38
N ILE A 212 -17.22 -2.46 -0.03
CA ILE A 212 -17.30 -3.11 -1.34
C ILE A 212 -17.85 -4.53 -1.15
N PRO A 213 -18.93 -4.90 -1.86
CA PRO A 213 -19.45 -6.27 -1.82
C PRO A 213 -18.37 -7.32 -2.14
N VAL A 214 -18.35 -8.42 -1.38
CA VAL A 214 -17.31 -9.47 -1.50
C VAL A 214 -17.24 -10.07 -2.91
N ASP A 215 -18.38 -10.23 -3.57
CA ASP A 215 -18.46 -10.70 -4.96
C ASP A 215 -17.79 -9.74 -5.94
N ILE A 216 -17.92 -8.42 -5.72
CA ILE A 216 -17.25 -7.39 -6.52
C ILE A 216 -15.75 -7.36 -6.23
N GLN A 217 -15.33 -7.55 -4.97
CA GLN A 217 -13.90 -7.69 -4.64
C GLN A 217 -13.28 -8.87 -5.38
N ARG A 218 -13.91 -10.04 -5.36
CA ARG A 218 -13.46 -11.25 -6.08
C ARG A 218 -13.37 -11.04 -7.59
N GLN A 219 -14.41 -10.45 -8.19
CA GLN A 219 -14.41 -10.14 -9.62
C GLN A 219 -13.30 -9.15 -10.00
N TYR A 220 -13.04 -8.16 -9.13
CA TYR A 220 -11.96 -7.21 -9.32
C TYR A 220 -10.58 -7.88 -9.25
N LEU A 221 -10.35 -8.75 -8.27
CA LEU A 221 -9.12 -9.54 -8.17
C LEU A 221 -8.93 -10.42 -9.42
N HIS A 222 -9.96 -11.15 -9.83
CA HIS A 222 -9.92 -12.00 -11.01
C HIS A 222 -9.61 -11.21 -12.30
N TRP A 223 -10.22 -10.04 -12.45
CA TRP A 223 -9.93 -9.15 -13.57
C TRP A 223 -8.49 -8.65 -13.55
N LEU A 224 -7.99 -8.20 -12.38
CA LEU A 224 -6.61 -7.73 -12.24
C LEU A 224 -5.60 -8.84 -12.55
N HIS A 225 -5.87 -10.06 -12.07
CA HIS A 225 -5.01 -11.23 -12.28
C HIS A 225 -4.92 -11.61 -13.77
N SER A 226 -6.03 -11.52 -14.50
CA SER A 226 -6.09 -11.81 -15.94
C SER A 226 -5.76 -10.61 -16.84
N TYR A 227 -5.53 -9.41 -16.30
CA TYR A 227 -5.32 -8.20 -17.08
C TYR A 227 -3.94 -8.22 -17.77
N PRO A 228 -3.86 -8.13 -19.12
CA PRO A 228 -2.64 -8.45 -19.88
C PRO A 228 -1.56 -7.33 -19.86
N GLU A 229 -1.71 -6.34 -18.98
CA GLU A 229 -0.86 -5.16 -18.93
C GLU A 229 -0.27 -4.95 -17.55
N THR A 230 0.73 -4.07 -17.48
CA THR A 230 1.34 -3.69 -16.20
C THR A 230 0.38 -2.83 -15.38
N ILE A 231 0.31 -3.06 -14.07
CA ILE A 231 -0.40 -2.18 -13.13
C ILE A 231 0.23 -0.78 -13.18
N PHE A 232 -0.57 0.25 -13.45
CA PHE A 232 -0.06 1.60 -13.62
C PHE A 232 0.67 2.11 -12.37
N TYR A 233 1.75 2.86 -12.60
CA TYR A 233 2.72 3.34 -11.60
C TYR A 233 3.53 2.25 -10.90
N THR A 234 3.49 1.02 -11.40
CA THR A 234 4.31 -0.09 -10.89
C THR A 234 5.08 -0.76 -12.02
N ASN A 235 5.87 -1.78 -11.70
CA ASN A 235 6.47 -2.70 -12.67
C ASN A 235 5.83 -4.09 -12.57
N THR A 236 4.62 -4.19 -12.00
CA THR A 236 3.94 -5.45 -11.70
C THR A 236 3.04 -5.87 -12.86
N ARG A 237 3.21 -7.11 -13.31
CA ARG A 237 2.32 -7.80 -14.24
C ARG A 237 1.73 -8.99 -13.51
N LEU A 238 0.43 -8.94 -13.22
CA LEU A 238 -0.22 -9.97 -12.42
C LEU A 238 -0.51 -11.24 -13.23
N TYR A 239 -0.74 -11.11 -14.54
CA TYR A 239 -0.97 -12.24 -15.43
C TYR A 239 0.28 -13.10 -15.71
N GLU A 240 1.47 -12.60 -15.35
CA GLU A 240 2.72 -13.33 -15.48
C GLU A 240 3.02 -14.08 -14.20
N LYS A 241 3.46 -15.34 -14.32
CA LYS A 241 3.90 -16.13 -13.17
C LYS A 241 5.10 -15.46 -12.47
N PRO A 242 5.19 -15.49 -11.14
CA PRO A 242 6.24 -14.79 -10.39
C PRO A 242 7.66 -15.30 -10.67
N GLU A 243 7.84 -16.51 -11.22
CA GLU A 243 9.13 -17.01 -11.70
C GLU A 243 9.70 -16.20 -12.86
N LEU A 244 8.87 -15.44 -13.59
CA LEU A 244 9.28 -14.62 -14.72
C LEU A 244 9.83 -13.24 -14.29
N ILE A 245 9.76 -12.90 -13.00
CA ILE A 245 10.30 -11.64 -12.44
C ILE A 245 11.82 -11.60 -12.68
N ARG A 246 12.28 -10.57 -13.41
CA ARG A 246 13.64 -10.53 -13.99
C ARG A 246 14.62 -9.76 -13.14
N ASN A 247 14.12 -8.82 -12.35
CA ASN A 247 14.96 -7.92 -11.57
C ASN A 247 14.28 -7.52 -10.25
N THR A 248 15.06 -6.85 -9.42
CA THR A 248 14.68 -6.51 -8.06
C THR A 248 13.67 -5.39 -7.98
N LYS A 249 13.58 -4.53 -9.00
CA LYS A 249 12.58 -3.46 -9.10
C LYS A 249 11.20 -4.06 -9.41
N GLU A 250 11.15 -5.03 -10.31
CA GLU A 250 9.95 -5.83 -10.58
C GLU A 250 9.52 -6.59 -9.32
N LEU A 251 10.45 -7.30 -8.66
CA LEU A 251 10.14 -8.03 -7.42
C LEU A 251 9.62 -7.10 -6.31
N SER A 252 10.24 -5.93 -6.13
CA SER A 252 9.79 -4.91 -5.17
C SER A 252 8.41 -4.37 -5.49
N SER A 253 8.13 -4.09 -6.78
CA SER A 253 6.81 -3.65 -7.21
C SER A 253 5.77 -4.75 -6.98
N TRP A 254 6.12 -6.00 -7.29
CA TRP A 254 5.26 -7.16 -7.14
C TRP A 254 4.92 -7.40 -5.67
N ILE A 255 5.91 -7.47 -4.77
CA ILE A 255 5.67 -7.65 -3.32
C ILE A 255 4.79 -6.53 -2.77
N HIS A 256 5.04 -5.28 -3.15
CA HIS A 256 4.18 -4.16 -2.73
C HIS A 256 2.75 -4.34 -3.24
N THR A 257 2.57 -4.69 -4.51
CA THR A 257 1.24 -4.90 -5.09
C THR A 257 0.51 -6.05 -4.39
N MET A 258 1.18 -7.18 -4.17
CA MET A 258 0.65 -8.33 -3.46
C MET A 258 0.30 -8.01 -2.01
N SER A 259 1.08 -7.16 -1.32
CA SER A 259 0.74 -6.73 0.05
C SER A 259 -0.58 -5.97 0.11
N VAL A 260 -0.86 -5.12 -0.90
CA VAL A 260 -2.12 -4.37 -0.96
C VAL A 260 -3.27 -5.28 -1.40
N LEU A 261 -3.05 -6.13 -2.41
CA LEU A 261 -4.06 -7.09 -2.88
C LEU A 261 -4.44 -8.10 -1.80
N SER A 262 -3.51 -8.46 -0.92
CA SER A 262 -3.76 -9.40 0.17
C SER A 262 -4.86 -8.98 1.12
N LEU A 263 -5.20 -7.69 1.15
CA LEU A 263 -6.27 -7.16 2.00
C LEU A 263 -7.67 -7.56 1.52
N PHE A 264 -7.87 -7.83 0.22
CA PHE A 264 -9.19 -8.14 -0.33
C PHE A 264 -9.70 -9.53 0.06
N ASP A 265 -11.03 -9.65 0.17
CA ASP A 265 -11.68 -10.93 0.36
C ASP A 265 -11.59 -11.78 -0.91
N GLY A 266 -11.15 -13.04 -0.78
CA GLY A 266 -10.90 -13.96 -1.89
C GLY A 266 -9.51 -13.86 -2.52
N PHE A 267 -8.59 -13.10 -1.93
CA PHE A 267 -7.21 -13.01 -2.41
C PHE A 267 -6.50 -14.37 -2.51
N TYR A 268 -6.58 -15.20 -1.46
CA TYR A 268 -5.93 -16.52 -1.49
C TYR A 268 -6.48 -17.42 -2.58
N ASP A 269 -7.80 -17.38 -2.82
CA ASP A 269 -8.43 -18.21 -3.84
C ASP A 269 -7.96 -17.83 -5.25
N GLU A 270 -7.74 -16.53 -5.51
CA GLU A 270 -7.31 -16.02 -6.81
C GLU A 270 -5.80 -16.16 -7.04
N PHE A 271 -4.98 -15.97 -6.00
CA PHE A 271 -3.52 -15.90 -6.10
C PHE A 271 -2.81 -17.06 -5.39
N ASN A 272 -3.41 -18.25 -5.36
CA ASN A 272 -2.85 -19.40 -4.63
C ASN A 272 -1.46 -19.81 -5.15
N ASP A 273 -1.26 -19.83 -6.46
CA ASP A 273 0.00 -20.20 -7.11
C ASP A 273 1.13 -19.23 -6.72
N GLU A 274 0.83 -17.93 -6.68
CA GLU A 274 1.75 -16.88 -6.24
C GLU A 274 2.13 -17.03 -4.76
N ILE A 275 1.17 -17.41 -3.94
CA ILE A 275 1.36 -17.64 -2.51
C ILE A 275 2.23 -18.88 -2.27
N GLU A 276 1.96 -19.99 -2.97
CA GLU A 276 2.79 -21.19 -2.89
C GLU A 276 4.21 -20.91 -3.41
N TRP A 277 4.35 -20.15 -4.49
CA TRP A 277 5.67 -19.69 -4.95
C TRP A 277 6.40 -18.88 -3.87
N LEU A 278 5.71 -17.95 -3.21
CA LEU A 278 6.29 -17.13 -2.16
C LEU A 278 6.72 -17.98 -0.97
N ILE A 279 5.91 -18.96 -0.55
CA ILE A 279 6.24 -19.91 0.53
C ILE A 279 7.49 -20.73 0.17
N ASN A 280 7.58 -21.20 -1.08
CA ASN A 280 8.71 -22.00 -1.56
C ASN A 280 10.02 -21.20 -1.72
N ARG A 281 9.98 -19.87 -1.64
CA ARG A 281 11.17 -19.00 -1.64
C ARG A 281 11.79 -18.81 -0.24
N ARG A 282 11.23 -19.45 0.79
CA ARG A 282 11.77 -19.41 2.15
C ARG A 282 13.14 -20.10 2.22
N GLY A 283 14.08 -19.48 2.92
CA GLY A 283 15.40 -20.06 3.18
C GLY A 283 15.36 -21.23 4.16
N GLU A 284 16.47 -21.95 4.25
CA GLU A 284 16.66 -23.06 5.22
C GLU A 284 16.58 -22.58 6.68
N ASP A 285 16.90 -21.31 6.93
CA ASP A 285 16.76 -20.65 8.24
C ASP A 285 15.32 -20.22 8.56
N GLY A 286 14.35 -20.53 7.67
CA GLY A 286 12.96 -20.16 7.84
C GLY A 286 12.64 -18.70 7.50
N LEU A 287 13.61 -17.94 6.99
CA LEU A 287 13.45 -16.51 6.67
C LEU A 287 13.51 -16.27 5.15
N TRP A 288 12.97 -15.13 4.71
CA TRP A 288 13.05 -14.69 3.32
C TRP A 288 14.20 -13.71 3.14
N ASP A 289 15.06 -13.97 2.15
CA ASP A 289 16.07 -13.03 1.68
C ASP A 289 15.98 -12.87 0.17
N PHE A 290 15.56 -11.68 -0.25
CA PHE A 290 15.50 -11.35 -1.67
C PHE A 290 16.69 -10.47 -2.12
N GLY A 291 17.76 -10.43 -1.32
CA GLY A 291 18.99 -9.72 -1.63
C GLY A 291 18.90 -8.20 -1.41
N ALA A 292 20.04 -7.52 -1.58
CA ALA A 292 20.23 -6.13 -1.15
C ALA A 292 19.37 -5.07 -1.88
N ALA A 293 18.62 -5.47 -2.92
CA ALA A 293 18.01 -4.55 -3.87
C ALA A 293 16.50 -4.36 -3.68
N LEU A 294 15.84 -5.14 -2.81
CA LEU A 294 14.54 -4.79 -2.24
C LEU A 294 14.73 -3.71 -1.17
N SER A 295 15.02 -2.50 -1.63
CA SER A 295 15.40 -1.37 -0.77
C SER A 295 14.23 -0.43 -0.45
N SER A 296 13.04 -0.72 -0.98
CA SER A 296 11.81 0.04 -0.73
C SER A 296 11.27 -0.29 0.66
N CYS A 297 11.12 0.74 1.50
CA CYS A 297 10.57 0.69 2.85
C CYS A 297 11.42 -0.18 3.82
N LYS A 298 12.43 0.44 4.44
CA LYS A 298 13.29 -0.24 5.43
C LYS A 298 12.63 -0.13 6.80
N LEU A 299 12.41 -1.25 7.47
CA LEU A 299 11.84 -1.27 8.81
C LEU A 299 12.95 -1.19 9.87
N SER A 300 14.07 -1.87 9.61
CA SER A 300 15.23 -1.87 10.48
C SER A 300 16.08 -0.60 10.33
N ASP A 301 16.52 -0.02 11.45
CA ASP A 301 17.36 1.18 11.47
C ASP A 301 18.72 0.99 10.76
N ASN A 302 19.23 -0.25 10.78
CA ASN A 302 20.43 -0.67 10.08
C ASN A 302 20.17 -1.85 9.12
N TRP A 303 19.53 -1.54 8.00
CA TRP A 303 19.27 -2.47 6.88
C TRP A 303 20.51 -3.16 6.28
N ARG A 304 21.72 -2.60 6.46
CA ARG A 304 22.90 -3.08 5.72
C ARG A 304 23.41 -4.44 6.20
N THR A 305 23.00 -4.89 7.39
CA THR A 305 23.35 -6.23 7.87
C THR A 305 22.48 -7.28 7.18
N ASN A 306 23.05 -8.46 6.89
CA ASN A 306 22.32 -9.56 6.25
C ASN A 306 21.07 -9.95 7.07
N LEU A 307 21.22 -10.06 8.39
CA LEU A 307 20.13 -10.45 9.29
C LEU A 307 18.98 -9.42 9.31
N ASN A 308 19.26 -8.13 9.48
CA ASN A 308 18.20 -7.11 9.47
C ASN A 308 17.49 -7.05 8.12
N ARG A 309 18.23 -7.32 7.03
CA ARG A 309 17.62 -7.44 5.71
C ARG A 309 16.60 -8.56 5.64
N LYS A 310 17.01 -9.76 6.07
CA LYS A 310 16.12 -10.93 6.15
C LYS A 310 14.90 -10.67 7.01
N ILE A 311 15.09 -9.99 8.13
CA ILE A 311 14.02 -9.65 9.07
C ILE A 311 12.96 -8.76 8.40
N ASP A 312 13.32 -7.65 7.73
CA ASP A 312 12.26 -6.81 7.14
C ASP A 312 11.60 -7.50 5.94
N HIS A 313 12.36 -8.21 5.09
CA HIS A 313 11.79 -9.01 3.99
C HIS A 313 10.78 -10.03 4.50
N THR A 314 11.15 -10.78 5.55
CA THR A 314 10.25 -11.75 6.17
C THR A 314 9.04 -11.08 6.77
N THR A 315 9.19 -9.89 7.38
CA THR A 315 8.07 -9.12 7.93
C THR A 315 7.06 -8.74 6.83
N TYR A 316 7.52 -8.33 5.64
CA TYR A 316 6.64 -8.06 4.50
C TYR A 316 5.94 -9.31 3.98
N VAL A 317 6.65 -10.43 3.88
CA VAL A 317 6.06 -11.70 3.44
C VAL A 317 5.01 -12.18 4.44
N LEU A 318 5.30 -12.09 5.74
CA LEU A 318 4.33 -12.44 6.78
C LEU A 318 3.05 -11.60 6.69
N GLU A 319 3.14 -10.32 6.32
CA GLU A 319 1.96 -9.48 6.13
C GLU A 319 1.05 -10.03 5.02
N ILE A 320 1.63 -10.41 3.88
CA ILE A 320 0.90 -11.04 2.77
C ILE A 320 0.29 -12.38 3.21
N LEU A 321 1.10 -13.27 3.80
CA LEU A 321 0.65 -14.62 4.18
C LEU A 321 -0.40 -14.59 5.28
N TYR A 322 -0.29 -13.66 6.23
CA TYR A 322 -1.28 -13.47 7.28
C TYR A 322 -2.62 -13.01 6.72
N ASN A 323 -2.62 -12.03 5.83
CA ASN A 323 -3.86 -11.57 5.22
C ASN A 323 -4.49 -12.65 4.32
N ALA A 324 -3.67 -13.43 3.59
CA ALA A 324 -4.13 -14.58 2.82
C ALA A 324 -4.68 -15.74 3.67
N SER A 325 -4.42 -15.75 4.98
CA SER A 325 -4.94 -16.78 5.91
C SER A 325 -6.29 -16.44 6.54
N LYS A 326 -6.78 -15.21 6.34
CA LYS A 326 -8.07 -14.72 6.87
C LYS A 326 -9.22 -15.11 5.94
#